data_AF-A0A5P8VTM0-F1
#
_entry.id   AF-A0A5P8VTM0-F1
#
_cell.length_a   1.000
_cell.length_b   1.000
_cell.length_c   1.000
_cell.angle_alpha   90.00
_cell.angle_beta   90.00
_cell.angle_gamma   90.00
#
_symmetry.space_group_name_H-M   'P 1'
#
loop_
_entity.id
_entity.type
_entity.pdbx_description
1 polymer ?
#
loop_
_entity_poly.entity_id
_entity_poly.type
_entity_poly.pdbx_seq_one_letter_code
_entity_poly.pdbx_strand_id
1 'polypeptide(L)' 'MWLGYLEEYPDYWTQGETEEELKENLLDIYSELTSGNIQNIRRVAELEVS' A
#
# COMPACT_ATOMS: atom_id res chain seq x y z
N MET A 1 -1.21 -8.48 16.59
CA MET A 1 -1.90 -7.56 15.68
C MET A 1 -1.09 -6.29 15.38
N TRP A 2 -0.57 -6.22 14.16
CA TRP A 2 0.12 -5.12 13.51
C TRP A 2 -0.78 -4.51 12.43
N LEU A 3 -0.66 -3.20 12.20
CA LEU A 3 -1.36 -2.46 11.15
C LEU A 3 -0.32 -1.72 10.31
N GLY A 4 -0.47 -1.73 8.99
CA GLY A 4 0.49 -1.09 8.09
C GLY A 4 -0.10 -0.72 6.74
N TYR A 5 0.61 0.18 6.06
CA TYR A 5 0.32 0.63 4.70
C TYR A 5 1.64 1.00 4.00
N LEU A 6 1.60 1.12 2.68
CA LEU A 6 2.74 1.57 1.86
C LEU A 6 2.71 3.09 1.74
N GLU A 7 3.84 3.78 1.96
CA GLU A 7 3.89 5.25 1.92
C GLU A 7 3.39 5.84 0.58
N GLU A 8 3.70 5.20 -0.54
CA GLU A 8 3.23 5.60 -1.87
C GLU A 8 1.70 5.39 -2.05
N TYR A 9 1.11 4.48 -1.29
CA TYR A 9 -0.28 4.03 -1.38
C TYR A 9 -0.98 4.10 0.00
N PRO A 10 -1.09 5.30 0.61
CA PRO A 10 -1.49 5.45 2.00
C PRO A 10 -2.96 5.14 2.26
N ASP A 11 -3.76 4.94 1.21
CA ASP A 11 -5.18 4.56 1.31
C ASP A 11 -5.37 3.03 1.42
N TYR A 12 -4.31 2.24 1.19
CA TYR A 12 -4.39 0.79 1.08
C TYR A 12 -3.74 0.16 2.31
N TRP A 13 -4.56 -0.09 3.32
CA TRP A 13 -4.12 -0.61 4.62
C TRP A 13 -4.30 -2.12 4.68
N THR A 14 -3.44 -2.77 5.47
CA THR A 14 -3.60 -4.17 5.84
C THR A 14 -3.08 -4.41 7.25
N GLN A 15 -3.34 -5.61 7.77
CA GLN A 15 -3.01 -6.02 9.12
C GLN A 15 -2.41 -7.43 9.13
N GLY A 16 -1.70 -7.79 10.18
CA GLY A 16 -1.19 -9.15 10.41
C GLY A 16 -1.02 -9.43 11.89
N GLU A 17 -1.06 -10.69 12.32
CA GLU A 17 -0.82 -11.03 13.73
C GLU A 17 0.65 -10.91 14.10
N THR A 18 1.55 -11.20 13.14
CA THR A 18 3.01 -11.02 13.23
C THR A 18 3.50 -9.95 12.25
N GLU A 19 4.76 -9.52 12.43
CA GLU A 19 5.41 -8.58 11.51
C GLU A 19 5.61 -9.22 10.13
N GLU A 20 5.97 -10.51 10.09
CA GLU A 20 6.14 -11.28 8.86
C GLU A 20 4.83 -11.35 8.07
N GLU A 21 3.70 -11.64 8.73
CA GLU A 21 2.39 -11.68 8.07
C GLU A 21 2.00 -10.30 7.54
N LEU A 22 2.23 -9.22 8.30
CA LEU A 22 1.98 -7.87 7.81
C LEU A 22 2.82 -7.57 6.55
N LYS A 23 4.09 -8.00 6.52
CA LYS A 23 4.98 -7.80 5.35
C LYS A 23 4.49 -8.57 4.13
N GLU A 24 4.09 -9.82 4.28
CA GLU A 24 3.51 -10.63 3.20
C GLU A 24 2.25 -9.95 2.64
N ASN A 25 1.34 -9.53 3.51
CA ASN A 25 0.11 -8.84 3.13
C ASN A 25 0.39 -7.50 2.41
N LEU A 26 1.42 -6.76 2.81
CA LEU A 26 1.84 -5.52 2.14
C LEU A 26 2.43 -5.78 0.74
N LEU A 27 3.18 -6.87 0.56
CA LEU A 27 3.73 -7.28 -0.74
C LEU A 27 2.64 -7.66 -1.73
N ASP A 28 1.62 -8.38 -1.26
CA ASP A 28 0.46 -8.75 -2.08
C ASP A 28 -0.31 -7.50 -2.55
N ILE A 29 -0.57 -6.55 -1.65
CA ILE A 29 -1.17 -5.26 -2.01
C ILE A 29 -0.32 -4.53 -3.05
N TYR A 30 1.00 -4.44 -2.84
CA TYR A 30 1.89 -3.78 -3.79
C TYR A 30 1.83 -4.43 -5.18
N SER A 31 1.83 -5.77 -5.24
CA SER A 31 1.75 -6.52 -6.50
C SER A 31 0.46 -6.20 -7.26
N GLU A 32 -0.68 -6.21 -6.58
CA GLU A 32 -1.98 -5.89 -7.18
C GLU A 32 -2.03 -4.45 -7.71
N LEU A 33 -1.54 -3.48 -6.91
CA LEU A 33 -1.52 -2.06 -7.30
C LEU A 33 -0.56 -1.78 -8.46
N THR A 34 0.52 -2.54 -8.58
CA THR A 34 1.52 -2.35 -9.66
C THR A 34 1.28 -3.25 -10.88
N SER A 35 0.34 -4.19 -10.80
CA SER A 35 0.04 -5.15 -11.87
C SER A 35 -0.51 -4.52 -13.17
N GLY A 36 -1.07 -3.31 -13.07
CA GLY A 36 -1.78 -2.65 -14.18
C GLY A 36 -3.20 -3.16 -14.43
N ASN A 37 -3.70 -4.11 -13.62
CA ASN A 37 -5.04 -4.68 -13.77
C ASN A 37 -6.14 -3.79 -13.17
N ILE A 38 -5.82 -3.04 -12.10
CA ILE A 38 -6.77 -2.16 -11.41
C ILE A 38 -6.65 -0.75 -11.96
N GLN A 39 -7.76 -0.19 -12.43
CA GLN A 39 -7.82 1.19 -12.91
C GLN A 39 -8.01 2.17 -11.75
N ASN A 40 -7.57 3.42 -11.95
CA ASN A 40 -7.79 4.55 -11.02
C ASN A 40 -7.20 4.35 -9.61
N ILE A 41 -6.05 3.68 -9.52
CA ILE A 41 -5.28 3.56 -8.28
C ILE A 41 -4.81 4.96 -7.82
N ARG A 42 -4.98 5.25 -6.53
CA ARG A 42 -4.49 6.50 -5.93
C ARG A 42 -3.09 6.30 -5.39
N ARG A 43 -2.19 7.22 -5.72
CA ARG A 43 -0.82 7.29 -5.19
C ARG A 43 -0.52 8.68 -4.67
N VAL A 44 0.40 8.78 -3.72
CA VAL A 44 0.92 10.07 -3.27
C VAL A 44 1.53 10.82 -4.45
N ALA A 45 1.30 12.13 -4.47
CA ALA A 45 1.93 13.06 -5.39
C ALA A 45 2.42 14.27 -4.59
N GLU A 46 3.49 14.88 -5.06
CA GLU A 46 4.00 16.13 -4.51
C GLU A 46 3.25 17.32 -5.13
N LEU A 47 2.92 18.30 -4.30
CA LEU A 47 2.34 19.57 -4.73
C LEU A 47 3.33 20.69 -4.43
N GLU A 48 3.79 21.37 -5.48
CA GLU A 48 4.60 22.58 -5.33
C GLU A 48 3.71 23.76 -4.93
N VAL A 49 4.10 24.47 -3.86
CA VAL A 49 3.41 25.67 -3.38
C VAL A 49 4.41 26.82 -3.41
N SER A 50 4.29 27.69 -4.42
CA SER A 50 5.10 28.89 -4.63
C SER A 50 4.48 30.13 -4.02
#